data_AF-A0A843SH74-F1
#
_entry.id   AF-A0A843SH74-F1
#
_cell.length_a   1.000
_cell.length_b   1.000
_cell.length_c   1.000
_cell.angle_alpha   90.00
_cell.angle_beta   90.00
_cell.angle_gamma   90.00
#
_symmetry.space_group_name_H-M   'P 1'
#
loop_
_entity.id
_entity.type
_entity.pdbx_description
1 polymer ?
#
loop_
_entity_poly.entity_id
_entity_poly.type
_entity_poly.pdbx_seq_one_letter_code
_entity_poly.pdbx_strand_id
1 'polypeptide(L)'
;MSELPFDPIEMMRQHPEKMRIPGGLLTKQGPQDYVGCIPAITGTLFFTNAHLPEVREAICACFDEYEAVAKAHLTWLWREEPPEGPDKFAYAKAPPMRAMVKRMKENDLLAFTYTSGEQPHDAGEWEFDVSGMRGWEAKMIVRGTSALRFSLPLLFVEENPTAFQAMFVSFAKRLNALHGYGGHGLVLSAVRLSDNQPFEAFLADKLNGLDVGNPVAGATHAHEGIKTVSWLTAVNYEKVEKVGGLTVLRSELPMDWFALYDYGAGLVIQAGPTPEAAPTDHLRPARLVLPNMLLKEVRAPMVSLHYGSKEGEPRLNGWAAEQWLKRFDIDDAELMAYKTKLLDEPKLTETTTLPDCL
;
A
#
# COMPACT_ATOMS: atom_id res chain seq x y z
N MET A 1 -7.36 -14.46 21.56
CA MET A 1 -6.09 -13.74 21.64
C MET A 1 -5.19 -14.54 22.56
N SER A 2 -4.19 -15.23 22.04
CA SER A 2 -3.13 -15.76 22.89
C SER A 2 -2.44 -14.57 23.54
N GLU A 3 -2.44 -14.51 24.87
CA GLU A 3 -1.65 -13.51 25.60
C GLU A 3 -0.18 -13.74 25.23
N LEU A 4 0.35 -12.89 24.36
CA LEU A 4 1.78 -12.81 24.15
C LEU A 4 2.42 -12.49 25.51
N PRO A 5 3.55 -13.11 25.87
CA PRO A 5 4.17 -12.92 27.19
C PRO A 5 4.73 -11.49 27.41
N PHE A 6 4.43 -10.56 26.51
CA PHE A 6 4.87 -9.17 26.50
C PHE A 6 3.82 -8.32 25.77
N ASP A 7 3.77 -7.03 26.08
CA ASP A 7 3.00 -6.04 25.33
C ASP A 7 3.75 -5.71 24.01
N PRO A 8 3.19 -6.03 22.83
CA PRO A 8 3.83 -5.76 21.54
C PRO A 8 4.07 -4.26 21.30
N ILE A 9 3.20 -3.38 21.81
CA ILE A 9 3.35 -1.92 21.67
C ILE A 9 4.55 -1.44 22.47
N GLU A 10 4.65 -1.88 23.72
CA GLU A 10 5.78 -1.52 24.57
C GLU A 10 7.10 -2.11 24.04
N MET A 11 7.07 -3.32 23.46
CA MET A 11 8.23 -3.88 22.78
C MET A 11 8.66 -3.01 21.58
N MET A 12 7.74 -2.57 20.73
CA MET A 12 8.06 -1.70 19.60
C MET A 12 8.65 -0.37 20.08
N ARG A 13 8.14 0.19 21.18
CA ARG A 13 8.63 1.44 21.76
C ARG A 13 10.04 1.32 22.35
N GLN A 14 10.31 0.24 23.09
CA GLN A 14 11.59 0.04 23.77
C GLN A 14 12.67 -0.54 22.86
N HIS A 15 12.27 -1.29 21.84
CA HIS A 15 13.15 -2.06 20.97
C HIS A 15 12.80 -1.93 19.48
N PRO A 16 12.76 -0.71 18.91
CA PRO A 16 12.43 -0.51 17.49
C PRO A 16 13.41 -1.25 16.56
N GLU A 17 14.65 -1.50 17.00
CA GLU A 17 15.64 -2.28 16.26
C GLU A 17 15.18 -3.74 16.00
N LYS A 18 14.32 -4.31 16.85
CA LYS A 18 13.82 -5.68 16.68
C LYS A 18 12.81 -5.82 15.54
N MET A 19 12.28 -4.70 15.06
CA MET A 19 11.39 -4.67 13.90
C MET A 19 12.16 -4.65 12.57
N ARG A 20 13.48 -4.41 12.61
CA ARG A 20 14.32 -4.36 11.41
C ARG A 20 14.70 -5.77 10.97
N ILE A 21 14.33 -6.13 9.74
CA ILE A 21 14.70 -7.42 9.16
C ILE A 21 16.00 -7.27 8.37
N PRO A 22 17.02 -8.12 8.63
CA PRO A 22 18.28 -8.08 7.87
C PRO A 22 18.07 -8.24 6.38
N GLY A 23 18.85 -7.49 5.62
CA GLY A 23 18.91 -7.56 4.17
C GLY A 23 19.26 -8.94 3.66
N GLY A 24 18.56 -9.42 2.62
CA GLY A 24 18.89 -10.69 1.98
C GLY A 24 18.68 -11.94 2.86
N LEU A 25 17.91 -11.85 3.95
CA LEU A 25 17.73 -12.92 4.95
C LEU A 25 17.43 -14.30 4.37
N LEU A 26 16.61 -14.37 3.32
CA LEU A 26 16.23 -15.63 2.64
C LEU A 26 16.88 -15.79 1.26
N THR A 27 18.00 -15.11 1.01
CA THR A 27 18.82 -15.30 -0.18
C THR A 27 19.91 -16.34 0.08
N LYS A 28 20.54 -16.85 -0.99
CA LYS A 28 21.65 -17.80 -0.91
C LYS A 28 22.86 -17.25 -0.12
N GLN A 29 23.08 -15.94 -0.21
CA GLN A 29 24.16 -15.25 0.50
C GLN A 29 23.88 -15.11 2.00
N GLY A 30 22.63 -15.33 2.42
CA GLY A 30 22.18 -15.14 3.80
C GLY A 30 22.05 -13.67 4.20
N PRO A 31 21.85 -13.40 5.51
CA PRO A 31 21.73 -12.05 6.05
C PRO A 31 22.94 -11.19 5.72
N GLN A 32 22.69 -9.96 5.28
CA GLN A 32 23.68 -8.94 4.97
C GLN A 32 23.56 -7.75 5.92
N ASP A 33 24.64 -6.96 6.01
CA ASP A 33 24.76 -5.80 6.91
C ASP A 33 24.04 -4.56 6.35
N TYR A 34 22.71 -4.65 6.30
CA TYR A 34 21.78 -3.55 6.02
C TYR A 34 20.35 -3.94 6.43
N VAL A 35 19.44 -2.97 6.51
CA VAL A 35 18.02 -3.23 6.78
C VAL A 35 17.29 -3.56 5.47
N GLY A 36 16.88 -4.82 5.33
CA GLY A 36 16.20 -5.33 4.14
C GLY A 36 14.75 -4.93 4.01
N CYS A 37 14.02 -4.99 5.13
CA CYS A 37 12.65 -4.52 5.21
C CYS A 37 12.24 -4.19 6.65
N ILE A 38 11.17 -3.41 6.80
CA ILE A 38 10.55 -3.07 8.09
C ILE A 38 9.02 -3.16 7.95
N PRO A 39 8.29 -3.76 8.91
CA PRO A 39 6.83 -3.73 8.91
C PRO A 39 6.29 -2.34 9.23
N ALA A 40 5.28 -1.91 8.48
CA ALA A 40 4.62 -0.63 8.61
C ALA A 40 3.16 -0.72 8.14
N ILE A 41 2.38 0.33 8.38
CA ILE A 41 1.12 0.50 7.65
C ILE A 41 1.45 1.22 6.35
N THR A 42 1.15 0.57 5.23
CA THR A 42 1.49 1.05 3.88
C THR A 42 0.22 1.29 3.08
N GLY A 43 0.21 2.36 2.29
CA GLY A 43 -0.90 2.72 1.41
C GLY A 43 -0.40 2.89 -0.01
N THR A 44 -1.05 2.26 -0.98
CA THR A 44 -0.72 2.35 -2.40
C THR A 44 -1.94 2.78 -3.19
N LEU A 45 -1.78 3.81 -4.03
CA LEU A 45 -2.81 4.35 -4.92
C LEU A 45 -2.33 4.28 -6.36
N PHE A 46 -3.19 3.81 -7.26
CA PHE A 46 -2.94 3.81 -8.69
C PHE A 46 -3.76 4.91 -9.38
N PHE A 47 -3.10 5.66 -10.24
CA PHE A 47 -3.68 6.83 -10.90
C PHE A 47 -3.08 7.00 -12.30
N THR A 48 -3.60 7.94 -13.08
CA THR A 48 -3.16 8.16 -14.46
C THR A 48 -2.55 9.55 -14.62
N ASN A 49 -1.96 9.79 -15.79
CA ASN A 49 -1.59 11.14 -16.23
C ASN A 49 -0.53 11.85 -15.38
N ALA A 50 0.38 11.12 -14.71
CA ALA A 50 1.49 11.71 -13.95
C ALA A 50 2.48 12.56 -14.78
N HIS A 51 2.38 12.53 -16.12
CA HIS A 51 3.10 13.41 -17.02
C HIS A 51 2.50 14.83 -17.12
N LEU A 52 1.24 15.01 -16.73
CA LEU A 52 0.54 16.30 -16.81
C LEU A 52 0.92 17.22 -15.64
N PRO A 53 1.13 18.53 -15.87
CA PRO A 53 1.54 19.47 -14.83
C PRO A 53 0.62 19.49 -13.59
N GLU A 54 -0.70 19.42 -13.78
CA GLU A 54 -1.69 19.44 -12.70
C GLU A 54 -1.62 18.19 -11.82
N VAL A 55 -1.33 17.02 -12.40
CA VAL A 55 -1.17 15.78 -11.62
C VAL A 55 0.17 15.78 -10.89
N ARG A 56 1.23 16.30 -11.51
CA ARG A 56 2.53 16.51 -10.86
C ARG A 56 2.44 17.44 -9.66
N GLU A 57 1.64 18.48 -9.79
CA GLU A 57 1.31 19.39 -8.70
C GLU A 57 0.53 18.68 -7.58
N ALA A 58 -0.46 17.85 -7.93
CA ALA A 58 -1.19 17.02 -6.96
C ALA A 58 -0.25 16.04 -6.21
N ILE A 59 0.71 15.41 -6.90
CA ILE A 59 1.75 14.58 -6.28
C ILE A 59 2.59 15.39 -5.28
N CYS A 60 3.00 16.60 -5.66
CA CYS A 60 3.73 17.49 -4.74
C CYS A 60 2.89 17.84 -3.52
N ALA A 61 1.59 18.10 -3.68
CA ALA A 61 0.70 18.34 -2.57
C ALA A 61 0.55 17.10 -1.67
N CYS A 62 0.48 15.88 -2.22
CA CYS A 62 0.53 14.65 -1.42
C CYS A 62 1.83 14.57 -0.61
N PHE A 63 2.96 14.86 -1.23
CA PHE A 63 4.24 14.87 -0.53
C PHE A 63 4.31 15.95 0.55
N ASP A 64 3.79 17.16 0.33
CA ASP A 64 3.78 18.22 1.34
C ASP A 64 3.00 17.81 2.60
N GLU A 65 1.86 17.12 2.44
CA GLU A 65 1.10 16.57 3.58
C GLU A 65 1.84 15.44 4.30
N TYR A 66 2.47 14.53 3.55
CA TYR A 66 3.29 13.47 4.13
C TYR A 66 4.51 14.04 4.87
N GLU A 67 5.20 14.99 4.24
CA GLU A 67 6.39 15.63 4.79
C GLU A 67 6.08 16.38 6.08
N ALA A 68 4.87 16.95 6.22
CA ALA A 68 4.44 17.63 7.45
C ALA A 68 4.54 16.73 8.69
N VAL A 69 4.37 15.40 8.55
CA VAL A 69 4.53 14.43 9.65
C VAL A 69 5.87 13.70 9.61
N ALA A 70 6.41 13.41 8.42
CA ALA A 70 7.59 12.55 8.25
C ALA A 70 8.92 13.31 8.27
N LYS A 71 8.93 14.65 8.10
CA LYS A 71 10.15 15.45 7.85
C LYS A 71 11.29 15.22 8.85
N ALA A 72 10.97 15.04 10.14
CA ALA A 72 11.98 14.81 11.17
C ALA A 72 12.67 13.43 11.05
N HIS A 73 12.07 12.50 10.30
CA HIS A 73 12.52 11.12 10.15
C HIS A 73 13.18 10.83 8.80
N LEU A 74 12.90 11.64 7.77
CA LEU A 74 13.46 11.42 6.43
C LEU A 74 14.96 11.68 6.39
N THR A 75 15.70 10.74 5.80
CA THR A 75 17.17 10.73 5.77
C THR A 75 17.71 10.75 4.34
N TRP A 76 17.01 10.10 3.40
CA TRP A 76 17.46 9.95 2.01
C TRP A 76 16.35 10.21 1.01
N LEU A 77 16.77 10.71 -0.16
CA LEU A 77 15.96 10.81 -1.37
C LEU A 77 16.68 10.06 -2.50
N TRP A 78 15.97 9.17 -3.18
CA TRP A 78 16.34 8.57 -4.45
C TRP A 78 15.47 9.08 -5.60
N ARG A 79 16.05 9.18 -6.79
CA ARG A 79 15.38 9.57 -8.03
C ARG A 79 15.84 8.64 -9.15
N GLU A 80 14.90 8.10 -9.91
CA GLU A 80 15.21 7.29 -11.08
C GLU A 80 15.26 8.18 -12.33
N GLU A 81 16.36 8.09 -13.09
CA GLU A 81 16.60 8.88 -14.31
C GLU A 81 16.24 10.38 -14.19
N PRO A 82 16.75 11.11 -13.17
CA PRO A 82 16.42 12.51 -13.05
C PRO A 82 16.92 13.29 -14.27
N PRO A 83 16.12 14.21 -14.84
CA PRO A 83 16.56 15.00 -16.00
C PRO A 83 17.75 15.91 -15.69
N GLU A 84 17.97 16.22 -14.42
CA GLU A 84 19.08 17.03 -13.92
C GLU A 84 19.40 16.73 -12.44
N GLY A 85 20.67 16.93 -12.07
CA GLY A 85 21.17 16.69 -10.71
C GLY A 85 21.38 15.20 -10.39
N PRO A 86 21.82 14.87 -9.16
CA PRO A 86 22.14 13.50 -8.77
C PRO A 86 20.90 12.63 -8.55
N ASP A 87 21.02 11.33 -8.78
CA ASP A 87 20.00 10.32 -8.48
C ASP A 87 19.76 10.10 -6.98
N LYS A 88 20.61 10.66 -6.12
CA LYS A 88 20.53 10.50 -4.66
C LYS A 88 20.90 11.78 -3.91
N PHE A 89 20.17 12.04 -2.83
CA PHE A 89 20.51 13.07 -1.85
C PHE A 89 20.37 12.54 -0.42
N ALA A 90 21.21 13.04 0.49
CA ALA A 90 20.79 13.14 1.88
C ALA A 90 19.62 14.13 1.95
N TYR A 91 18.51 13.76 2.57
CA TYR A 91 17.25 14.51 2.56
C TYR A 91 17.44 15.97 2.99
N ALA A 92 18.21 16.22 4.06
CA ALA A 92 18.51 17.57 4.55
C ALA A 92 19.22 18.50 3.52
N LYS A 93 19.80 17.92 2.46
CA LYS A 93 20.47 18.64 1.36
C LYS A 93 19.67 18.59 0.04
N ALA A 94 18.54 17.90 0.02
CA ALA A 94 17.71 17.77 -1.16
C ALA A 94 16.98 19.09 -1.44
N PRO A 95 16.87 19.53 -2.70
CA PRO A 95 15.91 20.56 -3.07
C PRO A 95 14.48 20.07 -2.77
N PRO A 96 13.51 20.97 -2.52
CA PRO A 96 12.10 20.58 -2.37
C PRO A 96 11.59 19.84 -3.62
N MET A 97 10.74 18.81 -3.44
CA MET A 97 10.18 18.02 -4.56
C MET A 97 9.60 18.91 -5.66
N ARG A 98 8.74 19.84 -5.27
CA ARG A 98 8.08 20.80 -6.14
C ARG A 98 9.05 21.63 -7.00
N ALA A 99 10.21 21.98 -6.46
CA ALA A 99 11.23 22.70 -7.22
C ALA A 99 11.87 21.83 -8.31
N MET A 100 12.09 20.54 -8.02
CA MET A 100 12.60 19.56 -8.99
C MET A 100 11.54 19.26 -10.05
N VAL A 101 10.31 18.98 -9.64
CA VAL A 101 9.17 18.67 -10.51
C VAL A 101 8.87 19.81 -11.50
N LYS A 102 8.96 21.07 -11.06
CA LYS A 102 8.77 22.25 -11.93
C LYS A 102 9.70 22.29 -13.14
N ARG A 103 10.87 21.66 -13.05
CA ARG A 103 11.88 21.65 -14.13
C ARG A 103 11.74 20.45 -15.07
N MET A 104 10.88 19.50 -14.71
CA MET A 104 10.63 18.31 -15.51
C MET A 104 9.68 18.61 -16.67
N LYS A 105 9.91 17.96 -17.81
CA LYS A 105 9.08 17.98 -19.01
C LYS A 105 8.14 16.77 -19.06
N GLU A 106 7.18 16.80 -19.98
CA GLU A 106 6.16 15.76 -20.16
C GLU A 106 6.73 14.33 -20.25
N ASN A 107 7.88 14.17 -20.92
CA ASN A 107 8.49 12.85 -21.17
C ASN A 107 9.60 12.47 -20.18
N ASP A 108 9.83 13.27 -19.15
CA ASP A 108 10.74 12.90 -18.06
C ASP A 108 10.04 11.93 -17.11
N LEU A 109 10.78 10.91 -16.66
CA LEU A 109 10.28 9.95 -15.66
C LEU A 109 10.10 10.67 -14.32
N LEU A 110 8.90 10.58 -13.73
CA LEU A 110 8.67 11.05 -12.37
C LEU A 110 8.87 9.88 -11.42
N ALA A 111 10.03 9.84 -10.77
CA ALA A 111 10.36 8.80 -9.81
C ALA A 111 11.06 9.43 -8.61
N PHE A 112 10.41 9.36 -7.45
CA PHE A 112 10.95 9.88 -6.19
C PHE A 112 10.68 8.89 -5.07
N THR A 113 11.72 8.52 -4.33
CA THR A 113 11.60 7.69 -3.13
C THR A 113 12.28 8.41 -1.96
N TYR A 114 11.48 8.93 -1.03
CA TYR A 114 11.94 9.49 0.23
C TYR A 114 11.86 8.40 1.30
N THR A 115 12.91 8.21 2.07
CA THR A 115 12.95 7.16 3.09
C THR A 115 13.67 7.61 4.36
N SER A 116 13.42 6.90 5.45
CA SER A 116 14.00 7.08 6.78
C SER A 116 15.09 6.06 7.13
N GLY A 117 15.57 5.28 6.15
CA GLY A 117 16.69 4.35 6.35
C GLY A 117 17.95 5.04 6.87
N GLU A 118 18.71 4.41 7.75
CA GLU A 118 19.92 5.02 8.31
C GLU A 118 20.98 5.20 7.22
N GLN A 119 21.27 4.13 6.48
CA GLN A 119 22.05 4.16 5.24
C GLN A 119 21.14 4.34 4.01
N PRO A 120 21.67 4.82 2.88
CA PRO A 120 20.86 5.02 1.67
C PRO A 120 20.18 3.78 1.13
N HIS A 121 20.67 2.59 1.49
CA HIS A 121 20.16 1.31 1.03
C HIS A 121 19.41 0.55 2.13
N ASP A 122 19.23 1.13 3.30
CA ASP A 122 18.37 0.60 4.33
C ASP A 122 16.90 0.90 4.01
N ALA A 123 16.02 -0.05 4.30
CA ALA A 123 14.60 0.24 4.43
C ALA A 123 14.35 1.17 5.63
N GLY A 124 13.31 2.00 5.53
CA GLY A 124 12.87 2.91 6.58
C GLY A 124 11.38 2.76 6.85
N GLU A 125 10.93 3.05 8.07
CA GLU A 125 9.53 2.94 8.49
C GLU A 125 8.64 4.00 7.83
N TRP A 126 9.25 5.16 7.58
CA TRP A 126 8.71 6.27 6.81
C TRP A 126 9.23 6.18 5.38
N GLU A 127 8.33 5.95 4.44
CA GLU A 127 8.58 5.96 3.00
C GLU A 127 7.50 6.78 2.27
N PHE A 128 7.93 7.56 1.29
CA PHE A 128 7.06 8.09 0.24
C PHE A 128 7.71 7.78 -1.11
N ASP A 129 7.07 6.89 -1.86
CA ASP A 129 7.51 6.41 -3.16
C ASP A 129 6.48 6.76 -4.22
N VAL A 130 6.90 7.39 -5.30
CA VAL A 130 6.02 7.71 -6.42
C VAL A 130 6.71 7.41 -7.73
N SER A 131 6.01 6.70 -8.61
CA SER A 131 6.42 6.43 -9.99
C SER A 131 5.31 6.83 -10.95
N GLY A 132 5.63 7.79 -11.81
CA GLY A 132 4.75 8.42 -12.77
C GLY A 132 5.19 8.15 -14.20
N MET A 133 4.27 7.64 -15.01
CA MET A 133 4.52 7.35 -16.42
C MET A 133 4.90 8.62 -17.19
N ARG A 134 5.82 8.48 -18.15
CA ARG A 134 6.15 9.52 -19.14
C ARG A 134 4.96 9.76 -20.07
N GLY A 135 4.89 10.93 -20.70
CA GLY A 135 3.77 11.26 -21.60
C GLY A 135 3.62 10.32 -22.79
N TRP A 136 4.73 9.86 -23.38
CA TRP A 136 4.68 8.86 -24.45
C TRP A 136 4.19 7.49 -23.97
N GLU A 137 4.48 7.10 -22.72
CA GLU A 137 4.00 5.84 -22.12
C GLU A 137 2.51 5.92 -21.81
N ALA A 138 2.05 7.04 -21.27
CA ALA A 138 0.63 7.24 -20.95
C ALA A 138 -0.28 7.22 -22.20
N LYS A 139 0.26 7.52 -23.38
CA LYS A 139 -0.44 7.41 -24.67
C LYS A 139 -0.53 5.97 -25.16
N MET A 140 0.24 5.05 -24.59
CA MET A 140 0.15 3.62 -24.86
C MET A 140 -0.76 2.95 -23.83
N ILE A 141 -1.96 2.56 -24.27
CA ILE A 141 -2.98 1.91 -23.43
C ILE A 141 -2.43 0.70 -22.65
N VAL A 142 -1.42 0.01 -23.21
CA VAL A 142 -0.85 -1.24 -22.67
C VAL A 142 0.22 -1.08 -21.58
N ARG A 143 0.64 0.14 -21.20
CA ARG A 143 1.74 0.33 -20.22
C ARG A 143 1.31 0.45 -18.75
N GLY A 144 0.03 0.34 -18.44
CA GLY A 144 -0.45 0.34 -17.06
C GLY A 144 -0.76 1.73 -16.52
N THR A 145 -0.46 1.94 -15.24
CA THR A 145 -0.81 3.16 -14.48
C THR A 145 0.43 3.79 -13.84
N SER A 146 0.25 4.94 -13.19
CA SER A 146 1.21 5.48 -12.23
C SER A 146 0.84 4.99 -10.82
N ALA A 147 1.82 4.94 -9.92
CA ALA A 147 1.62 4.50 -8.55
C ALA A 147 2.25 5.47 -7.55
N LEU A 148 1.57 5.68 -6.43
CA LEU A 148 2.12 6.32 -5.25
C LEU A 148 1.94 5.36 -4.08
N ARG A 149 3.02 5.12 -3.35
CA ARG A 149 3.03 4.42 -2.07
C ARG A 149 3.54 5.34 -0.98
N PHE A 150 2.95 5.23 0.21
CA PHE A 150 3.52 5.81 1.42
C PHE A 150 3.40 4.85 2.59
N SER A 151 4.17 5.08 3.65
CA SER A 151 4.09 4.30 4.89
C SER A 151 4.11 5.18 6.13
N LEU A 152 3.43 4.72 7.18
CA LEU A 152 3.54 5.25 8.53
C LEU A 152 3.97 4.10 9.47
N PRO A 153 4.85 4.36 10.46
CA PRO A 153 5.23 3.34 11.44
C PRO A 153 4.01 2.78 12.17
N LEU A 154 4.05 1.49 12.52
CA LEU A 154 2.96 0.82 13.25
C LEU A 154 2.59 1.58 14.54
N LEU A 155 3.60 1.98 15.32
CA LEU A 155 3.40 2.72 16.57
C LEU A 155 2.77 4.11 16.34
N PHE A 156 3.12 4.79 15.24
CA PHE A 156 2.53 6.09 14.92
C PHE A 156 1.02 5.95 14.63
N VAL A 157 0.62 4.91 13.89
CA VAL A 157 -0.79 4.65 13.58
C VAL A 157 -1.58 4.23 14.82
N GLU A 158 -0.97 3.45 15.73
CA GLU A 158 -1.58 3.10 17.01
C GLU A 158 -1.84 4.34 17.88
N GLU A 159 -0.88 5.27 17.93
CA GLU A 159 -1.00 6.51 18.71
C GLU A 159 -1.87 7.58 18.02
N ASN A 160 -2.09 7.45 16.71
CA ASN A 160 -2.86 8.39 15.87
C ASN A 160 -3.85 7.62 14.97
N PRO A 161 -4.93 7.04 15.55
CA PRO A 161 -5.75 6.00 14.92
C PRO A 161 -6.53 6.40 13.67
N THR A 162 -6.55 7.68 13.30
CA THR A 162 -7.19 8.22 12.09
C THR A 162 -6.23 8.86 11.10
N ALA A 163 -4.96 9.06 11.46
CA ALA A 163 -3.99 9.80 10.65
C ALA A 163 -3.72 9.11 9.30
N PHE A 164 -3.61 7.78 9.31
CA PHE A 164 -3.39 7.02 8.09
C PHE A 164 -4.60 7.08 7.15
N GLN A 165 -5.83 6.89 7.67
CA GLN A 165 -7.06 6.98 6.87
C GLN A 165 -7.23 8.37 6.26
N ALA A 166 -7.02 9.43 7.05
CA ALA A 166 -7.13 10.81 6.58
C ALA A 166 -6.18 11.07 5.40
N MET A 167 -4.92 10.67 5.54
CA MET A 167 -3.90 10.84 4.50
C MET A 167 -4.23 9.99 3.26
N PHE A 168 -4.64 8.74 3.43
CA PHE A 168 -5.02 7.86 2.32
C PHE A 168 -6.20 8.41 1.51
N VAL A 169 -7.26 8.89 2.18
CA VAL A 169 -8.42 9.51 1.53
C VAL A 169 -8.03 10.82 0.84
N SER A 170 -7.21 11.66 1.50
CA SER A 170 -6.68 12.90 0.93
C SER A 170 -5.90 12.64 -0.36
N PHE A 171 -5.02 11.64 -0.37
CA PHE A 171 -4.23 11.29 -1.55
C PHE A 171 -5.10 10.70 -2.66
N ALA A 172 -6.06 9.83 -2.33
CA ALA A 172 -7.00 9.28 -3.30
C ALA A 172 -7.78 10.40 -4.01
N LYS A 173 -8.19 11.42 -3.26
CA LYS A 173 -8.87 12.62 -3.79
C LYS A 173 -7.97 13.44 -4.70
N ARG A 174 -6.77 13.82 -4.23
CA ARG A 174 -5.83 14.66 -4.99
C ARG A 174 -5.39 14.01 -6.29
N LEU A 175 -5.17 12.71 -6.27
CA LEU A 175 -4.69 11.95 -7.43
C LEU A 175 -5.80 11.47 -8.35
N ASN A 176 -7.07 11.65 -7.99
CA ASN A 176 -8.19 11.06 -8.72
C ASN A 176 -7.96 9.55 -8.93
N ALA A 177 -7.70 8.84 -7.82
CA ALA A 177 -7.23 7.46 -7.86
C ALA A 177 -8.23 6.52 -8.54
N LEU A 178 -7.73 5.63 -9.40
CA LEU A 178 -8.51 4.57 -10.03
C LEU A 178 -8.93 3.51 -9.00
N HIS A 179 -7.98 3.15 -8.14
CA HIS A 179 -8.15 2.31 -6.96
C HIS A 179 -6.86 2.34 -6.14
N GLY A 180 -6.91 1.67 -4.99
CA GLY A 180 -5.75 1.47 -4.13
C GLY A 180 -6.14 0.73 -2.87
N TYR A 181 -5.16 0.52 -2.01
CA TYR A 181 -5.35 -0.22 -0.75
C TYR A 181 -4.39 0.30 0.32
N GLY A 182 -4.77 0.13 1.58
CA GLY A 182 -3.94 0.49 2.73
C GLY A 182 -4.13 -0.50 3.88
N GLY A 183 -3.03 -0.90 4.52
CA GLY A 183 -3.03 -1.90 5.57
C GLY A 183 -1.61 -2.32 5.96
N HIS A 184 -1.46 -3.48 6.59
CA HIS A 184 -0.14 -4.03 6.94
C HIS A 184 0.66 -4.32 5.68
N GLY A 185 1.93 -3.91 5.66
CA GLY A 185 2.87 -4.21 4.59
C GLY A 185 4.31 -4.18 5.08
N LEU A 186 5.24 -4.56 4.20
CA LEU A 186 6.67 -4.40 4.44
C LEU A 186 7.20 -3.26 3.57
N VAL A 187 7.90 -2.29 4.17
CA VAL A 187 8.73 -1.36 3.41
C VAL A 187 10.04 -2.07 3.12
N LEU A 188 10.34 -2.32 1.85
CA LEU A 188 11.57 -2.98 1.41
C LEU A 188 12.62 -1.94 1.08
N SER A 189 13.90 -2.31 1.14
CA SER A 189 14.98 -1.47 0.63
C SER A 189 14.72 -1.12 -0.85
N ALA A 190 14.50 0.16 -1.14
CA ALA A 190 14.14 0.66 -2.46
C ALA A 190 15.17 0.31 -3.55
N VAL A 191 16.45 0.24 -3.18
CA VAL A 191 17.57 -0.04 -4.11
C VAL A 191 18.04 -1.50 -4.06
N ARG A 192 17.45 -2.34 -3.19
CA ARG A 192 17.73 -3.78 -3.07
C ARG A 192 16.45 -4.61 -2.99
N LEU A 193 15.40 -4.20 -3.69
CA LEU A 193 14.08 -4.86 -3.68
C LEU A 193 14.16 -6.37 -3.94
N SER A 194 14.91 -6.77 -4.97
CA SER A 194 15.02 -8.18 -5.37
C SER A 194 15.58 -9.06 -4.26
N ASP A 195 16.51 -8.56 -3.45
CA ASP A 195 17.14 -9.35 -2.38
C ASP A 195 16.20 -9.54 -1.18
N ASN A 196 15.18 -8.70 -1.03
CA ASN A 196 14.31 -8.65 0.16
C ASN A 196 12.88 -9.17 -0.07
N GLN A 197 12.43 -9.21 -1.33
CA GLN A 197 11.18 -9.89 -1.74
C GLN A 197 11.03 -11.34 -1.25
N PRO A 198 12.09 -12.17 -1.10
CA PRO A 198 11.93 -13.53 -0.57
C PRO A 198 11.39 -13.57 0.86
N PHE A 199 11.80 -12.64 1.71
CA PHE A 199 11.26 -12.54 3.06
C PHE A 199 9.80 -12.06 3.06
N GLU A 200 9.47 -11.11 2.18
CA GLU A 200 8.08 -10.67 1.97
C GLU A 200 7.18 -11.83 1.51
N ALA A 201 7.66 -12.67 0.59
CA ALA A 201 6.94 -13.87 0.15
C ALA A 201 6.72 -14.86 1.30
N PHE A 202 7.75 -15.10 2.12
CA PHE A 202 7.64 -15.95 3.31
C PHE A 202 6.62 -15.43 4.31
N LEU A 203 6.57 -14.11 4.55
CA LEU A 203 5.63 -13.52 5.50
C LEU A 203 4.19 -13.54 4.96
N ALA A 204 4.02 -13.35 3.66
CA ALA A 204 2.71 -13.41 3.00
C ALA A 204 2.03 -14.78 3.11
N ASP A 205 2.81 -15.87 3.18
CA ASP A 205 2.31 -17.23 3.43
C ASP A 205 1.79 -17.42 4.87
N LYS A 206 2.10 -16.48 5.78
CA LYS A 206 1.68 -16.49 7.18
C LYS A 206 0.57 -15.51 7.49
N LEU A 207 0.45 -14.44 6.70
CA LEU A 207 -0.43 -13.32 6.98
C LEU A 207 -1.21 -12.95 5.71
N ASN A 208 -2.48 -13.37 5.63
CA ASN A 208 -3.36 -13.02 4.51
C ASN A 208 -3.62 -11.50 4.42
N GLY A 209 -3.49 -10.76 5.52
CA GLY A 209 -3.73 -9.31 5.55
C GLY A 209 -2.56 -8.48 5.04
N LEU A 210 -1.39 -9.09 4.82
CA LEU A 210 -0.17 -8.42 4.39
C LEU A 210 -0.24 -8.04 2.91
N ASP A 211 -0.02 -6.75 2.60
CA ASP A 211 0.26 -6.30 1.25
C ASP A 211 1.66 -6.72 0.81
N VAL A 212 1.77 -7.07 -0.47
CA VAL A 212 3.00 -7.59 -1.08
C VAL A 212 3.29 -6.90 -2.40
N GLY A 213 4.56 -6.64 -2.67
CA GLY A 213 5.08 -6.32 -3.99
C GLY A 213 5.34 -4.84 -4.23
N ASN A 214 6.09 -4.56 -5.29
CA ASN A 214 6.50 -3.20 -5.65
C ASN A 214 5.34 -2.44 -6.33
N PRO A 215 5.03 -1.19 -5.93
CA PRO A 215 4.07 -0.32 -6.61
C PRO A 215 4.23 -0.25 -8.13
N VAL A 216 5.47 -0.15 -8.64
CA VAL A 216 5.76 -0.09 -10.08
C VAL A 216 5.34 -1.38 -10.79
N ALA A 217 5.63 -2.54 -10.21
CA ALA A 217 5.21 -3.82 -10.76
C ALA A 217 3.67 -3.93 -10.73
N GLY A 218 3.05 -3.58 -9.60
CA GLY A 218 1.59 -3.57 -9.45
C GLY A 218 0.87 -2.64 -10.43
N ALA A 219 1.51 -1.54 -10.81
CA ALA A 219 0.94 -0.56 -11.74
C ALA A 219 0.70 -1.11 -13.15
N THR A 220 1.43 -2.17 -13.56
CA THR A 220 1.33 -2.80 -14.88
C THR A 220 -0.10 -3.27 -15.20
N HIS A 221 -0.78 -3.91 -14.23
CA HIS A 221 -2.14 -4.45 -14.40
C HIS A 221 -3.21 -3.65 -13.66
N ALA A 222 -2.84 -2.57 -12.95
CA ALA A 222 -3.79 -1.77 -12.19
C ALA A 222 -4.82 -1.03 -13.06
N HIS A 223 -4.61 -0.91 -14.38
CA HIS A 223 -5.61 -0.37 -15.30
C HIS A 223 -6.76 -1.37 -15.58
N GLU A 224 -6.51 -2.68 -15.39
CA GLU A 224 -7.45 -3.76 -15.71
C GLU A 224 -8.44 -4.04 -14.56
N GLY A 225 -8.11 -3.65 -13.33
CA GLY A 225 -8.96 -3.86 -12.16
C GLY A 225 -8.24 -3.56 -10.85
N ILE A 226 -8.94 -3.78 -9.73
CA ILE A 226 -8.35 -3.58 -8.41
C ILE A 226 -7.32 -4.67 -8.11
N LYS A 227 -6.17 -4.30 -7.51
CA LYS A 227 -5.14 -5.28 -7.12
C LYS A 227 -5.62 -6.17 -5.97
N THR A 228 -6.23 -5.60 -4.95
CA THR A 228 -6.66 -6.33 -3.76
C THR A 228 -7.62 -5.49 -2.93
N VAL A 229 -8.21 -6.11 -1.91
CA VAL A 229 -8.85 -5.43 -0.79
C VAL A 229 -7.92 -5.48 0.42
N SER A 230 -8.00 -4.46 1.27
CA SER A 230 -7.28 -4.39 2.54
C SER A 230 -8.12 -3.64 3.58
N TRP A 231 -7.49 -3.24 4.69
CA TRP A 231 -8.14 -2.42 5.71
C TRP A 231 -8.76 -1.16 5.11
N LEU A 232 -8.04 -0.45 4.25
CA LEU A 232 -8.57 0.58 3.38
C LEU A 232 -8.54 0.08 1.94
N THR A 233 -9.62 0.31 1.19
CA THR A 233 -9.71 -0.02 -0.23
C THR A 233 -10.33 1.15 -0.98
N ALA A 234 -9.55 1.86 -1.78
CA ALA A 234 -10.05 2.90 -2.68
C ALA A 234 -10.55 2.27 -3.98
N VAL A 235 -11.75 2.66 -4.45
CA VAL A 235 -12.32 2.18 -5.71
C VAL A 235 -13.05 3.33 -6.40
N ASN A 236 -12.73 3.58 -7.68
CA ASN A 236 -13.38 4.63 -8.45
C ASN A 236 -14.85 4.31 -8.76
N TYR A 237 -15.66 5.35 -9.01
CA TYR A 237 -17.10 5.17 -9.24
C TYR A 237 -17.42 4.29 -10.45
N GLU A 238 -16.57 4.29 -11.49
CA GLU A 238 -16.74 3.39 -12.63
C GLU A 238 -16.75 1.91 -12.23
N LYS A 239 -15.89 1.49 -11.28
CA LYS A 239 -15.87 0.12 -10.75
C LYS A 239 -16.97 -0.12 -9.73
N VAL A 240 -17.31 0.89 -8.92
CA VAL A 240 -18.45 0.82 -7.99
C VAL A 240 -19.76 0.52 -8.75
N GLU A 241 -20.02 1.21 -9.86
CA GLU A 241 -21.21 0.97 -10.67
C GLU A 241 -21.25 -0.45 -11.28
N LYS A 242 -20.08 -1.01 -11.63
CA LYS A 242 -19.99 -2.39 -12.13
C LYS A 242 -20.43 -3.44 -11.11
N VAL A 243 -20.31 -3.16 -9.81
CA VAL A 243 -20.75 -4.06 -8.73
C VAL A 243 -22.13 -3.69 -8.16
N GLY A 244 -22.92 -2.90 -8.89
CA GLY A 244 -24.28 -2.52 -8.51
C GLY A 244 -24.42 -1.18 -7.77
N GLY A 245 -23.34 -0.40 -7.71
CA GLY A 245 -23.36 0.97 -7.20
C GLY A 245 -23.36 1.08 -5.67
N LEU A 246 -23.47 2.32 -5.19
CA LEU A 246 -23.38 2.64 -3.76
C LEU A 246 -24.47 1.96 -2.91
N THR A 247 -25.67 1.78 -3.47
CA THR A 247 -26.78 1.10 -2.77
C THR A 247 -26.44 -0.34 -2.44
N VAL A 248 -25.86 -1.08 -3.39
CA VAL A 248 -25.44 -2.47 -3.17
C VAL A 248 -24.29 -2.52 -2.18
N LEU A 249 -23.29 -1.65 -2.31
CA LEU A 249 -22.19 -1.54 -1.34
C LEU A 249 -22.68 -1.37 0.09
N ARG A 250 -23.60 -0.43 0.33
CA ARG A 250 -24.17 -0.19 1.67
C ARG A 250 -25.01 -1.34 2.20
N SER A 251 -25.68 -2.07 1.32
CA SER A 251 -26.47 -3.25 1.68
C SER A 251 -25.59 -4.44 2.06
N GLU A 252 -24.50 -4.64 1.31
CA GLU A 252 -23.61 -5.80 1.49
C GLU A 252 -22.54 -5.56 2.56
N LEU A 253 -22.20 -4.31 2.85
CA LEU A 253 -21.21 -3.90 3.85
C LEU A 253 -21.89 -3.03 4.92
N PRO A 254 -22.31 -3.59 6.07
CA PRO A 254 -23.01 -2.81 7.10
C PRO A 254 -22.12 -1.81 7.84
N MET A 255 -22.61 -0.59 8.07
CA MET A 255 -21.80 0.54 8.56
C MET A 255 -21.28 0.41 10.01
N ASP A 256 -21.77 -0.56 10.77
CA ASP A 256 -21.22 -0.91 12.08
C ASP A 256 -19.76 -1.43 11.97
N TRP A 257 -19.39 -2.04 10.84
CA TRP A 257 -18.06 -2.62 10.60
C TRP A 257 -17.32 -1.95 9.45
N PHE A 258 -18.03 -1.23 8.60
CA PHE A 258 -17.47 -0.58 7.42
C PHE A 258 -17.74 0.92 7.43
N ALA A 259 -16.79 1.72 6.96
CA ALA A 259 -17.00 3.15 6.70
C ALA A 259 -16.69 3.44 5.25
N LEU A 260 -17.44 4.38 4.67
CA LEU A 260 -17.29 4.80 3.28
C LEU A 260 -16.90 6.28 3.26
N TYR A 261 -15.83 6.62 2.55
CA TYR A 261 -15.35 7.99 2.41
C TYR A 261 -15.32 8.40 0.94
N ASP A 262 -16.12 9.39 0.58
CA ASP A 262 -16.09 9.96 -0.78
C ASP A 262 -14.79 10.72 -1.01
N TYR A 263 -14.11 10.42 -2.11
CA TYR A 263 -12.92 11.16 -2.56
C TYR A 263 -13.16 11.91 -3.88
N GLY A 264 -14.42 12.14 -4.26
CA GLY A 264 -14.87 12.83 -5.46
C GLY A 264 -14.97 11.94 -6.69
N ALA A 265 -13.95 11.12 -6.96
CA ALA A 265 -13.92 10.22 -8.11
C ALA A 265 -14.25 8.76 -7.78
N GLY A 266 -14.47 8.48 -6.50
CA GLY A 266 -14.77 7.16 -5.97
C GLY A 266 -14.94 7.22 -4.47
N LEU A 267 -14.84 6.06 -3.85
CA LEU A 267 -14.93 5.91 -2.40
C LEU A 267 -13.80 5.06 -1.84
N VAL A 268 -13.41 5.35 -0.60
CA VAL A 268 -12.58 4.46 0.21
C VAL A 268 -13.50 3.67 1.13
N ILE A 269 -13.39 2.35 1.06
CA ILE A 269 -13.99 1.41 2.01
C ILE A 269 -12.99 1.16 3.12
N GLN A 270 -13.36 1.45 4.36
CA GLN A 270 -12.64 1.02 5.55
C GLN A 270 -13.27 -0.26 6.11
N ALA A 271 -12.48 -1.30 6.35
CA ALA A 271 -12.88 -2.60 6.85
C ALA A 271 -12.45 -2.82 8.31
N GLY A 272 -13.30 -2.38 9.24
CA GLY A 272 -13.07 -2.47 10.68
C GLY A 272 -12.17 -1.37 11.26
N PRO A 273 -11.99 -1.38 12.59
CA PRO A 273 -11.38 -0.26 13.32
C PRO A 273 -9.86 -0.14 13.13
N THR A 274 -9.18 -1.24 12.84
CA THR A 274 -7.71 -1.31 12.76
C THR A 274 -7.24 -2.20 11.60
N PRO A 275 -6.00 -1.99 11.11
CA PRO A 275 -5.37 -2.87 10.13
C PRO A 275 -5.37 -4.34 10.57
N GLU A 276 -5.77 -5.24 9.67
CA GLU A 276 -5.93 -6.67 9.95
C GLU A 276 -4.79 -7.47 9.31
N ALA A 277 -4.05 -8.24 10.12
CA ALA A 277 -2.94 -9.08 9.65
C ALA A 277 -3.41 -10.43 9.10
N ALA A 278 -4.59 -10.91 9.51
CA ALA A 278 -5.24 -12.15 9.11
C ALA A 278 -4.28 -13.37 9.03
N PRO A 279 -3.77 -13.86 10.18
CA PRO A 279 -2.92 -15.06 10.20
C PRO A 279 -3.55 -16.26 9.48
N THR A 280 -2.74 -17.01 8.73
CA THR A 280 -3.24 -18.11 7.87
C THR A 280 -3.68 -19.34 8.64
N ASP A 281 -3.32 -19.46 9.92
CA ASP A 281 -3.76 -20.50 10.85
C ASP A 281 -5.10 -20.19 11.53
N HIS A 282 -5.67 -19.02 11.27
CA HIS A 282 -6.99 -18.61 11.75
C HIS A 282 -7.99 -18.49 10.60
N LEU A 283 -9.29 -18.55 10.92
CA LEU A 283 -10.33 -18.30 9.92
C LEU A 283 -10.21 -16.87 9.40
N ARG A 284 -10.30 -16.71 8.07
CA ARG A 284 -10.19 -15.40 7.40
C ARG A 284 -11.21 -14.41 7.99
N PRO A 285 -10.84 -13.13 8.18
CA PRO A 285 -11.75 -12.12 8.70
C PRO A 285 -12.87 -11.80 7.69
N ALA A 286 -14.12 -11.77 8.15
CA ALA A 286 -15.28 -11.42 7.35
C ALA A 286 -15.18 -10.00 6.80
N ARG A 287 -14.61 -9.07 7.58
CA ARG A 287 -14.32 -7.71 7.12
C ARG A 287 -13.40 -7.62 5.90
N LEU A 288 -12.59 -8.65 5.60
CA LEU A 288 -11.79 -8.70 4.37
C LEU A 288 -12.39 -9.60 3.29
N VAL A 289 -13.05 -10.69 3.69
CA VAL A 289 -13.69 -11.62 2.76
C VAL A 289 -14.92 -11.01 2.08
N LEU A 290 -15.78 -10.30 2.81
CA LEU A 290 -17.02 -9.73 2.25
C LEU A 290 -16.72 -8.66 1.19
N PRO A 291 -15.84 -7.66 1.41
CA PRO A 291 -15.45 -6.74 0.34
C PRO A 291 -14.74 -7.43 -0.82
N ASN A 292 -13.90 -8.45 -0.57
CA ASN A 292 -13.26 -9.20 -1.66
C ASN A 292 -14.29 -9.88 -2.57
N MET A 293 -15.29 -10.54 -1.98
CA MET A 293 -16.35 -11.20 -2.74
C MET A 293 -17.21 -10.20 -3.50
N LEU A 294 -17.56 -9.07 -2.89
CA LEU A 294 -18.32 -8.00 -3.53
C LEU A 294 -17.57 -7.36 -4.71
N LEU A 295 -16.27 -7.13 -4.57
CA LEU A 295 -15.44 -6.48 -5.58
C LEU A 295 -14.78 -7.47 -6.55
N LYS A 296 -15.10 -8.76 -6.47
CA LYS A 296 -14.46 -9.83 -7.25
C LYS A 296 -14.55 -9.60 -8.75
N GLU A 297 -15.68 -9.08 -9.25
CA GLU A 297 -15.90 -8.82 -10.67
C GLU A 297 -15.05 -7.67 -11.24
N VAL A 298 -14.58 -6.76 -10.38
CA VAL A 298 -13.73 -5.62 -10.79
C VAL A 298 -12.26 -5.81 -10.38
N ARG A 299 -11.91 -6.99 -9.87
CA ARG A 299 -10.54 -7.37 -9.55
C ARG A 299 -9.73 -7.55 -10.83
N ALA A 300 -8.48 -7.09 -10.81
CA ALA A 300 -7.55 -7.32 -11.92
C ALA A 300 -7.44 -8.83 -12.21
N PRO A 301 -7.38 -9.25 -13.49
CA PRO A 301 -7.26 -10.67 -13.82
C PRO A 301 -5.88 -11.24 -13.45
N MET A 302 -4.87 -10.37 -13.38
CA MET A 302 -3.49 -10.72 -13.07
C MET A 302 -2.83 -9.61 -12.24
N VAL A 303 -1.77 -9.96 -11.52
CA VAL A 303 -0.94 -9.02 -10.77
C VAL A 303 0.55 -9.37 -10.91
N SER A 304 1.39 -8.35 -10.99
CA SER A 304 2.85 -8.49 -10.89
C SER A 304 3.29 -8.05 -9.50
N LEU A 305 3.79 -8.99 -8.69
CA LEU A 305 4.21 -8.72 -7.30
C LEU A 305 5.74 -8.73 -7.17
N HIS A 306 6.39 -9.84 -7.54
CA HIS A 306 7.83 -10.06 -7.39
C HIS A 306 8.54 -10.28 -8.72
N TYR A 307 9.85 -10.03 -8.73
CA TYR A 307 10.72 -10.42 -9.83
C TYR A 307 10.92 -11.94 -9.88
N GLY A 308 11.45 -12.43 -11.00
CA GLY A 308 11.84 -13.84 -11.15
C GLY A 308 12.90 -14.24 -10.13
N SER A 309 12.80 -15.48 -9.65
CA SER A 309 13.81 -16.08 -8.76
C SER A 309 15.10 -16.36 -9.55
N LYS A 310 16.25 -16.08 -8.95
CA LYS A 310 17.56 -16.35 -9.58
C LYS A 310 18.19 -17.64 -9.08
N GLU A 311 18.05 -17.94 -7.80
CA GLU A 311 18.72 -19.04 -7.10
C GLU A 311 17.72 -19.98 -6.40
N GLY A 312 16.43 -19.91 -6.73
CA GLY A 312 15.38 -20.75 -6.15
C GLY A 312 14.78 -20.18 -4.87
N GLU A 313 15.08 -18.93 -4.51
CA GLU A 313 14.48 -18.23 -3.38
C GLU A 313 12.96 -18.04 -3.57
N PRO A 314 12.16 -18.03 -2.47
CA PRO A 314 10.71 -17.82 -2.52
C PRO A 314 10.34 -16.53 -3.25
N ARG A 315 9.30 -16.58 -4.09
CA ARG A 315 8.74 -15.44 -4.82
C ARG A 315 7.23 -15.61 -4.99
N LEU A 316 6.50 -14.50 -4.99
CA LEU A 316 5.11 -14.46 -5.45
C LEU A 316 5.07 -14.06 -6.93
N ASN A 317 5.28 -15.03 -7.81
CA ASN A 317 5.13 -14.88 -9.26
C ASN A 317 4.29 -16.03 -9.83
N GLY A 318 3.75 -15.83 -11.04
CA GLY A 318 2.88 -16.81 -11.70
C GLY A 318 1.76 -17.30 -10.79
N TRP A 319 1.66 -18.62 -10.59
CA TRP A 319 0.63 -19.24 -9.77
C TRP A 319 0.58 -18.71 -8.33
N ALA A 320 1.73 -18.45 -7.68
CA ALA A 320 1.76 -17.94 -6.31
C ALA A 320 1.17 -16.53 -6.20
N ALA A 321 1.41 -15.67 -7.22
CA ALA A 321 0.78 -14.35 -7.29
C ALA A 321 -0.74 -14.45 -7.50
N GLU A 322 -1.20 -15.41 -8.31
CA GLU A 322 -2.63 -15.66 -8.50
C GLU A 322 -3.31 -16.17 -7.22
N GLN A 323 -2.67 -17.04 -6.44
CA GLN A 323 -3.20 -17.49 -5.16
C GLN A 323 -3.27 -16.33 -4.16
N TRP A 324 -2.23 -15.50 -4.09
CA TRP A 324 -2.25 -14.31 -3.26
C TRP A 324 -3.40 -13.36 -3.65
N LEU A 325 -3.66 -13.19 -4.94
CA LEU A 325 -4.77 -12.36 -5.44
C LEU A 325 -6.15 -12.91 -5.03
N LYS A 326 -6.29 -14.24 -4.96
CA LYS A 326 -7.53 -14.97 -4.63
C LYS A 326 -7.61 -15.41 -3.16
N ARG A 327 -6.68 -14.96 -2.30
CA ARG A 327 -6.55 -15.46 -0.91
C ARG A 327 -7.79 -15.28 -0.04
N PHE A 328 -8.69 -14.36 -0.41
CA PHE A 328 -9.97 -14.14 0.28
C PHE A 328 -11.18 -14.73 -0.46
N ASP A 329 -10.97 -15.47 -1.55
CA ASP A 329 -12.07 -16.11 -2.28
C ASP A 329 -12.65 -17.26 -1.44
N ILE A 330 -13.96 -17.29 -1.39
CA ILE A 330 -14.77 -18.36 -0.79
C ILE A 330 -15.77 -18.86 -1.83
N ASP A 331 -16.39 -20.01 -1.55
CA ASP A 331 -17.58 -20.43 -2.30
C ASP A 331 -18.77 -19.50 -1.95
N ASP A 332 -19.66 -19.23 -2.90
CA ASP A 332 -20.83 -18.39 -2.67
C ASP A 332 -21.76 -18.98 -1.60
N ALA A 333 -21.75 -20.31 -1.42
CA ALA A 333 -22.48 -20.99 -0.35
C ALA A 333 -21.97 -20.64 1.06
N GLU A 334 -20.71 -20.19 1.18
CA GLU A 334 -20.10 -19.78 2.44
C GLU A 334 -20.42 -18.32 2.81
N LEU A 335 -20.96 -17.52 1.89
CA LEU A 335 -21.16 -16.08 2.08
C LEU A 335 -22.02 -15.76 3.32
N MET A 336 -23.09 -16.52 3.54
CA MET A 336 -23.96 -16.34 4.71
C MET A 336 -23.25 -16.67 6.03
N ALA A 337 -22.33 -17.63 6.04
CA ALA A 337 -21.52 -17.95 7.22
C ALA A 337 -20.59 -16.78 7.56
N TYR A 338 -19.99 -16.13 6.55
CA TYR A 338 -19.16 -14.94 6.76
C TYR A 338 -19.96 -13.71 7.16
N LYS A 339 -21.18 -13.51 6.64
CA LYS A 339 -22.09 -12.46 7.13
C LYS A 339 -22.46 -12.66 8.60
N THR A 340 -22.64 -13.92 9.03
CA THR A 340 -22.90 -14.23 10.45
C THR A 340 -21.65 -13.99 11.30
N LYS A 341 -20.48 -14.44 10.83
CA LYS A 341 -19.19 -14.22 11.50
C LYS A 341 -18.88 -12.74 11.72
N LEU A 342 -19.25 -11.87 10.77
CA LEU A 342 -19.06 -10.43 10.89
C LEU A 342 -19.67 -9.87 12.19
N LEU A 343 -20.78 -10.44 12.67
CA LEU A 343 -21.46 -10.00 13.89
C LEU A 343 -20.57 -10.06 15.14
N ASP A 344 -19.58 -10.95 15.13
CA ASP A 344 -18.61 -11.15 16.23
C ASP A 344 -17.30 -10.36 16.03
N GLU A 345 -17.14 -9.69 14.88
CA GLU A 345 -15.92 -8.90 14.60
C GLU A 345 -15.99 -7.50 15.21
N PRO A 346 -14.82 -6.89 15.53
CA PRO A 346 -14.78 -5.55 16.13
C PRO A 346 -15.49 -4.51 15.25
N LYS A 347 -16.39 -3.74 15.88
CA LYS A 347 -17.10 -2.63 15.25
C LYS A 347 -16.24 -1.37 15.17
N LEU A 348 -16.62 -0.50 14.25
CA LEU A 348 -16.10 0.85 14.18
C LEU A 348 -16.54 1.67 15.39
N THR A 349 -15.70 2.64 15.74
CA THR A 349 -15.95 3.64 16.78
C THR A 349 -15.57 5.03 16.26
N GLU A 350 -16.08 6.08 16.89
CA GLU A 350 -15.72 7.48 16.55
C GLU A 350 -14.20 7.73 16.61
N THR A 351 -13.46 6.97 17.43
CA THR A 351 -11.98 7.09 17.52
C THR A 351 -11.24 6.47 16.35
N THR A 352 -11.91 5.61 15.57
CA THR A 352 -11.31 4.80 14.50
C THR A 352 -11.87 5.14 13.12
N THR A 353 -12.78 6.11 13.05
CA THR A 353 -13.42 6.57 11.80
C THR A 353 -13.18 8.06 11.60
N LEU A 354 -13.13 8.48 10.34
CA LEU A 354 -13.11 9.91 10.01
C LEU A 354 -14.53 10.50 10.18
N PRO A 355 -14.65 11.79 10.53
CA PRO A 355 -15.94 12.43 10.75
C PRO A 355 -16.81 12.54 9.48
N ASP A 356 -16.20 12.55 8.29
CA ASP A 356 -16.89 12.74 7.01
C ASP A 356 -17.32 11.41 6.35
N CYS A 357 -17.74 10.41 7.15
CA CYS A 357 -18.25 9.14 6.62
C CYS A 357 -19.64 9.28 5.97
N LEU A 358 -19.84 8.65 4.81
CA LEU A 358 -21.04 8.75 3.97
C LEU A 358 -22.29 8.05 4.51
#